data_AF-A0A812EH50-F1
#
_entry.id   AF-A0A812EH50-F1
#
_cell.length_a   1.000
_cell.length_b   1.000
_cell.length_c   1.000
_cell.angle_alpha   90.00
_cell.angle_beta   90.00
_cell.angle_gamma   90.00
#
_symmetry.space_group_name_H-M   'P 1'
#
loop_
_entity.id
_entity.type
_entity.pdbx_description
1 polymer ?
#
loop_
_entity_poly.entity_id
_entity_poly.type
_entity_poly.pdbx_seq_one_letter_code
_entity_poly.pdbx_strand_id
1 'polypeptide(L)'
;MTVIYRPGYDNPADYLSRHPIHLPPSDREQKVAEEYINYILSTSTPKAMTIEEVAMETAKDKTLTAVIQALLTNKWYGIDDDVDKATFQALHANRAELSLAHNDSIVLKGRRIVLPKTLQSRAAQIAHTGHQGIVKSTALLREKVWFKNMQALVEENIRNCHTCQIITHKPAREPLQMSPLPAAPWTEVSADFGHLQNGKYLLVVTDEYSRYVVVDILDSISTTSVIPRLDKIFAEFGVPVFLKTDNGPPFNSSDFKNYASITGFKHRKITSLWPQANAETERIMRTVKKSIKAALIKGRNWKQELFKFLLDYRTTPHCTTGVPPASVPFGRTIKNRLPHLITPIAGDPSIRERDTQAKTTVKRHADRKTYVKPNDLRVGDTVIIKNDHTSKALTPYQPNLMTVTKKKGSMITATHEGNQTTRNATFFKKIPRPPTSPTHNPLDYSSSEDENYTHTTTPAKSKDTQAQHTPNLRRTGRARRPPKRLDC
;
A
#
# COMPACT_ATOMS: atom_id res chain seq x y z
N MET A 1 -30.63 -3.41 9.47
CA MET A 1 -31.56 -2.76 8.52
C MET A 1 -32.09 -3.82 7.59
N THR A 2 -33.33 -4.23 7.83
CA THR A 2 -34.09 -5.15 6.97
C THR A 2 -34.83 -4.32 5.93
N VAL A 3 -34.61 -4.62 4.65
CA VAL A 3 -35.30 -3.97 3.53
C VAL A 3 -36.58 -4.74 3.25
N ILE A 4 -37.72 -4.04 3.27
CA ILE A 4 -39.05 -4.60 2.98
C ILE A 4 -39.56 -3.92 1.70
N TYR A 5 -40.01 -4.73 0.75
CA TYR A 5 -40.59 -4.27 -0.52
C TYR A 5 -42.00 -3.71 -0.31
N ARG A 6 -42.33 -2.57 -0.95
CA ARG A 6 -43.69 -1.99 -0.98
C ARG A 6 -44.18 -1.83 -2.44
N PRO A 7 -45.42 -2.28 -2.76
CA PRO A 7 -46.03 -2.07 -4.07
C PRO A 7 -46.31 -0.59 -4.39
N GLY A 8 -46.24 -0.22 -5.66
CA GLY A 8 -46.26 1.19 -6.11
C GLY A 8 -47.55 1.98 -5.85
N TYR A 9 -48.68 1.32 -5.58
CA TYR A 9 -49.94 1.99 -5.23
C TYR A 9 -49.90 2.63 -3.82
N ASP A 10 -49.18 2.00 -2.88
CA ASP A 10 -48.99 2.48 -1.50
C ASP A 10 -47.72 3.33 -1.33
N ASN A 11 -47.08 3.71 -2.44
CA ASN A 11 -45.93 4.59 -2.47
C ASN A 11 -46.41 5.99 -2.87
N PRO A 12 -46.60 6.93 -1.92
CA PRO A 12 -46.89 8.32 -2.28
C PRO A 12 -45.67 8.85 -3.02
N ALA A 13 -45.72 8.84 -4.35
CA ALA A 13 -44.74 9.52 -5.18
C ALA A 13 -44.63 10.96 -4.66
N ASP A 14 -43.40 11.40 -4.40
CA ASP A 14 -43.07 12.69 -3.82
C ASP A 14 -43.90 13.80 -4.47
N TYR A 15 -44.65 14.53 -3.64
CA TYR A 15 -45.50 15.67 -4.01
C TYR A 15 -44.76 16.65 -4.94
N LEU A 16 -43.44 16.79 -4.77
CA LEU A 16 -42.56 17.64 -5.58
C LEU A 16 -42.48 17.23 -7.06
N SER A 17 -42.80 15.98 -7.38
CA SER A 17 -42.79 15.46 -8.76
C SER A 17 -44.02 15.92 -9.57
N ARG A 18 -45.13 16.21 -8.88
CA ARG A 18 -46.40 16.62 -9.50
C ARG A 18 -46.74 18.09 -9.27
N HIS A 19 -46.13 18.73 -8.27
CA HIS A 19 -46.26 20.16 -7.98
C HIS A 19 -44.84 20.73 -7.82
N PRO A 20 -44.20 21.15 -8.93
CA PRO A 20 -42.91 21.82 -8.84
C PRO A 20 -43.09 23.10 -8.03
N ILE A 21 -42.39 23.21 -6.90
CA ILE A 21 -42.31 24.46 -6.17
C ILE A 21 -41.66 25.48 -7.12
N HIS A 22 -42.33 26.60 -7.38
CA HIS A 22 -41.71 27.75 -8.03
C HIS A 22 -40.64 28.32 -7.09
N LEU A 23 -39.46 27.71 -7.11
CA LEU A 23 -38.27 28.27 -6.51
C LEU A 23 -37.87 29.49 -7.36
N PRO A 24 -37.54 30.65 -6.74
CA PRO A 24 -36.96 31.76 -7.48
C PRO A 24 -35.68 31.27 -8.18
N PRO A 25 -35.40 31.70 -9.42
CA PRO A 25 -34.35 31.11 -10.23
C PRO A 25 -32.99 31.43 -9.61
N SER A 26 -32.37 30.42 -8.99
CA SER A 26 -31.03 30.53 -8.44
C SER A 26 -30.28 29.21 -8.57
N ASP A 27 -29.63 29.04 -9.72
CA ASP A 27 -28.22 28.69 -9.72
C ASP A 27 -27.57 29.22 -11.00
N ARG A 28 -26.32 29.71 -10.91
CA ARG A 28 -25.59 30.23 -12.09
C ARG A 28 -25.39 29.12 -13.13
N GLU A 29 -25.21 27.88 -12.67
CA GLU A 29 -25.07 26.69 -13.49
C GLU A 29 -26.36 26.33 -14.24
N GLN A 30 -27.51 26.52 -13.60
CA GLN A 30 -28.82 26.21 -14.18
C GLN A 30 -29.20 27.21 -15.28
N LYS A 31 -28.91 28.51 -15.08
CA LYS A 31 -29.07 29.53 -16.13
C LYS A 31 -28.14 29.28 -17.32
N VAL A 32 -26.89 28.91 -17.07
CA VAL A 32 -25.94 28.56 -18.14
C VAL A 32 -26.41 27.32 -18.91
N ALA A 33 -26.95 26.31 -18.22
CA ALA A 33 -27.52 25.14 -18.86
C ALA A 33 -28.75 25.48 -19.71
N GLU A 34 -29.67 26.32 -19.22
CA GLU A 34 -30.86 26.76 -19.95
C GLU A 34 -30.51 27.63 -21.17
N GLU A 35 -29.60 28.59 -21.02
CA GLU A 35 -29.09 29.41 -22.13
C GLU A 35 -28.42 28.55 -23.20
N TYR A 36 -27.64 27.55 -22.78
CA TYR A 36 -26.99 26.60 -23.69
C TYR A 36 -28.01 25.71 -24.42
N ILE A 37 -29.04 25.21 -23.73
CA ILE A 37 -30.13 24.43 -24.33
C ILE A 37 -30.88 25.28 -25.36
N ASN A 38 -31.22 26.53 -25.03
CA ASN A 38 -31.92 27.44 -25.92
C ASN A 38 -31.08 27.83 -27.15
N TYR A 39 -29.76 28.01 -26.98
CA TYR A 39 -28.81 28.22 -28.08
C TYR A 39 -28.76 27.00 -29.01
N ILE A 40 -28.70 25.78 -28.46
CA ILE A 40 -28.74 24.55 -29.26
C ILE A 40 -30.06 24.45 -30.02
N LEU A 41 -31.22 24.68 -29.37
CA LEU A 41 -32.53 24.54 -30.00
C LEU A 41 -32.74 25.53 -31.16
N SER A 42 -32.30 26.76 -31.01
CA SER A 42 -32.37 27.81 -32.05
C SER A 42 -31.39 27.58 -33.21
N THR A 43 -30.20 27.02 -32.94
CA THR A 43 -29.18 26.76 -33.97
C THR A 43 -29.43 25.42 -34.70
N SER A 44 -30.09 24.46 -34.05
CA SER A 44 -30.19 23.07 -34.52
C SER A 44 -31.53 22.71 -35.16
N THR A 45 -32.48 23.64 -35.26
CA THR A 45 -33.79 23.39 -35.88
C THR A 45 -33.83 23.88 -37.34
N PRO A 46 -33.62 23.00 -38.32
CA PRO A 46 -33.63 23.39 -39.73
C PRO A 46 -35.04 23.75 -40.21
N LYS A 47 -35.13 24.76 -41.10
CA LYS A 47 -36.40 25.15 -41.73
C LYS A 47 -36.94 24.04 -42.62
N ALA A 48 -38.24 23.76 -42.52
CA ALA A 48 -38.93 22.82 -43.40
C ALA A 48 -38.85 23.25 -44.88
N MET A 49 -38.82 22.25 -45.78
CA MET A 49 -38.73 22.44 -47.23
C MET A 49 -40.09 22.19 -47.86
N THR A 50 -40.55 23.09 -48.74
CA THR A 50 -41.82 22.93 -49.47
C THR A 50 -41.57 22.38 -50.89
N ILE A 51 -42.61 21.86 -51.52
CA ILE A 51 -42.51 21.29 -52.88
C ILE A 51 -42.19 22.38 -53.90
N GLU A 52 -42.76 23.58 -53.71
CA GLU A 52 -42.51 24.75 -54.57
C GLU A 52 -41.05 25.19 -54.48
N GLU A 53 -40.46 25.15 -53.28
CA GLU A 53 -39.04 25.44 -53.08
C GLU A 53 -38.15 24.42 -53.79
N VAL A 54 -38.50 23.13 -53.72
CA VAL A 54 -37.78 22.09 -54.46
C VAL A 54 -37.84 22.33 -55.96
N ALA A 55 -39.00 22.68 -56.50
CA ALA A 55 -39.16 22.98 -57.92
C ALA A 55 -38.30 24.19 -58.35
N MET A 56 -38.33 25.27 -57.56
CA MET A 56 -37.52 26.47 -57.83
C MET A 56 -36.01 26.18 -57.78
N GLU A 57 -35.54 25.41 -56.80
CA GLU A 57 -34.13 25.04 -56.69
C GLU A 57 -33.71 24.00 -57.75
N THR A 58 -34.63 23.13 -58.17
CA THR A 58 -34.40 22.18 -59.27
C THR A 58 -34.20 22.90 -60.60
N ALA A 59 -34.95 23.97 -60.86
CA ALA A 59 -34.78 24.81 -62.04
C ALA A 59 -33.43 25.55 -62.07
N LYS A 60 -32.80 25.79 -60.91
CA LYS A 60 -31.44 26.36 -60.81
C LYS A 60 -30.35 25.29 -60.93
N ASP A 61 -30.66 24.04 -60.61
CA ASP A 61 -29.72 22.93 -60.69
C ASP A 61 -29.57 22.46 -62.14
N LYS A 62 -28.43 22.83 -62.75
CA LYS A 62 -28.10 22.47 -64.13
C LYS A 62 -28.09 20.97 -64.37
N THR A 63 -27.71 20.18 -63.36
CA THR A 63 -27.64 18.72 -63.47
C THR A 63 -29.04 18.13 -63.54
N LEU A 64 -29.96 18.58 -62.68
CA LEU A 64 -31.33 18.09 -62.70
C LEU A 64 -32.10 18.61 -63.92
N THR A 65 -31.86 19.86 -64.33
CA THR A 65 -32.44 20.41 -65.56
C THR A 65 -32.01 19.61 -66.80
N ALA A 66 -30.73 19.23 -66.90
CA ALA A 66 -30.24 18.36 -67.96
C ALA A 66 -30.91 16.96 -67.91
N VAL A 67 -31.16 16.41 -66.72
CA VAL A 67 -31.88 15.14 -66.56
C VAL A 67 -33.34 15.26 -66.99
N ILE A 68 -34.03 16.36 -66.65
CA ILE A 68 -35.40 16.63 -67.09
C ILE A 68 -35.47 16.69 -68.62
N GLN A 69 -34.57 17.45 -69.25
CA GLN A 69 -34.49 17.54 -70.72
C GLN A 69 -34.19 16.18 -71.36
N ALA A 70 -33.30 15.38 -70.77
CA ALA A 70 -32.97 14.05 -71.26
C ALA A 70 -34.16 13.09 -71.14
N LEU A 71 -34.99 13.22 -70.10
CA LEU A 71 -36.22 12.44 -69.93
C LEU A 71 -37.29 12.82 -70.96
N LEU A 72 -37.47 14.12 -71.25
CA LEU A 72 -38.45 14.60 -72.23
C LEU A 72 -38.06 14.27 -73.68
N THR A 73 -36.78 14.39 -74.01
CA THR A 73 -36.28 14.22 -75.40
C THR A 73 -35.72 12.83 -75.68
N ASN A 74 -35.59 11.99 -74.65
CA ASN A 74 -34.91 10.69 -74.67
C ASN A 74 -33.43 10.76 -75.13
N LYS A 75 -32.77 11.92 -74.98
CA LYS A 75 -31.36 12.14 -75.35
C LYS A 75 -30.51 12.32 -74.10
N TRP A 76 -29.68 11.32 -73.80
CA TRP A 76 -28.81 11.28 -72.61
C TRP A 76 -27.33 11.58 -72.92
N TYR A 77 -27.05 12.18 -74.08
CA TYR A 77 -25.72 12.48 -74.61
C TYR A 77 -25.63 13.95 -75.03
N GLY A 78 -24.41 14.50 -75.10
CA GLY A 78 -24.20 15.93 -75.37
C GLY A 78 -24.42 16.81 -74.14
N ILE A 79 -23.79 16.45 -73.02
CA ILE A 79 -23.94 17.11 -71.73
C ILE A 79 -22.97 18.29 -71.64
N ASP A 80 -23.45 19.43 -71.17
CA ASP A 80 -22.61 20.61 -70.89
C ASP A 80 -21.55 20.33 -69.81
N ASP A 81 -20.41 21.01 -69.89
CA ASP A 81 -19.27 20.78 -68.99
C ASP A 81 -19.53 21.20 -67.52
N ASP A 82 -20.54 22.04 -67.29
CA ASP A 82 -20.92 22.56 -65.97
C ASP A 82 -21.92 21.68 -65.21
N VAL A 83 -22.33 20.55 -65.80
CA VAL A 83 -23.16 19.52 -65.17
C VAL A 83 -22.31 18.59 -64.31
N ASP A 84 -22.83 18.17 -63.14
CA ASP A 84 -22.21 17.10 -62.36
C ASP A 84 -22.39 15.76 -63.10
N LYS A 85 -21.42 15.45 -63.96
CA LYS A 85 -21.35 14.23 -64.77
C LYS A 85 -21.56 12.97 -63.93
N ALA A 86 -21.06 12.97 -62.70
CA ALA A 86 -21.10 11.82 -61.83
C ALA A 86 -22.50 11.58 -61.23
N THR A 87 -23.26 12.65 -60.95
CA THR A 87 -24.67 12.57 -60.52
C THR A 87 -25.58 12.29 -61.71
N PHE A 88 -25.34 12.92 -62.86
CA PHE A 88 -26.05 12.67 -64.11
C PHE A 88 -25.96 11.20 -64.54
N GLN A 89 -24.75 10.63 -64.55
CA GLN A 89 -24.54 9.21 -64.87
C GLN A 89 -25.25 8.27 -63.90
N ALA A 90 -25.28 8.60 -62.60
CA ALA A 90 -26.00 7.79 -61.61
C ALA A 90 -27.51 7.79 -61.86
N LEU A 91 -28.09 8.93 -62.26
CA LEU A 91 -29.50 9.03 -62.66
C LEU A 91 -29.74 8.30 -63.99
N HIS A 92 -28.88 8.48 -64.99
CA HIS A 92 -28.96 7.78 -66.28
C HIS A 92 -28.94 6.25 -66.15
N ALA A 93 -28.09 5.71 -65.27
CA ALA A 93 -28.03 4.29 -64.98
C ALA A 93 -29.35 3.74 -64.42
N ASN A 94 -30.14 4.59 -63.75
CA ASN A 94 -31.44 4.24 -63.17
C ASN A 94 -32.61 4.86 -63.95
N ARG A 95 -32.41 5.25 -65.22
CA ARG A 95 -33.40 6.02 -66.00
C ARG A 95 -34.79 5.38 -66.09
N ALA A 96 -34.86 4.04 -66.04
CA ALA A 96 -36.13 3.30 -66.08
C ALA A 96 -37.00 3.52 -64.83
N GLU A 97 -36.40 3.96 -63.72
CA GLU A 97 -37.09 4.27 -62.47
C GLU A 97 -37.39 5.77 -62.32
N LEU A 98 -37.01 6.60 -63.30
CA LEU A 98 -37.18 8.04 -63.23
C LEU A 98 -38.52 8.48 -63.81
N SER A 99 -39.16 9.43 -63.15
CA SER A 99 -40.37 10.10 -63.65
C SER A 99 -40.36 11.58 -63.31
N LEU A 100 -41.18 12.34 -64.02
CA LEU A 100 -41.35 13.76 -63.78
C LEU A 100 -42.65 14.01 -63.00
N ALA A 101 -42.62 15.00 -62.11
CA ALA A 101 -43.75 15.40 -61.30
C ALA A 101 -43.83 16.94 -61.19
N HIS A 102 -45.00 17.43 -60.75
CA HIS A 102 -45.26 18.85 -60.54
C HIS A 102 -44.97 19.70 -61.81
N ASN A 103 -45.72 19.45 -62.90
CA ASN A 103 -45.55 20.13 -64.19
C ASN A 103 -44.11 20.06 -64.73
N ASP A 104 -43.52 18.85 -64.73
CA ASP A 104 -42.17 18.57 -65.21
C ASP A 104 -41.04 19.36 -64.52
N SER A 105 -41.28 19.89 -63.32
CA SER A 105 -40.31 20.69 -62.56
C SER A 105 -39.53 19.90 -61.49
N ILE A 106 -39.92 18.65 -61.19
CA ILE A 106 -39.28 17.81 -60.19
C ILE A 106 -39.01 16.41 -60.77
N VAL A 107 -37.79 15.90 -60.52
CA VAL A 107 -37.41 14.53 -60.86
C VAL A 107 -37.71 13.60 -59.68
N LEU A 108 -38.38 12.49 -59.95
CA LEU A 108 -38.60 11.40 -59.02
C LEU A 108 -37.73 10.19 -59.41
N LYS A 109 -37.27 9.44 -58.40
CA LYS A 109 -36.72 8.09 -58.56
C LYS A 109 -37.63 7.11 -57.80
N GLY A 110 -38.46 6.38 -58.52
CA GLY A 110 -39.56 5.60 -57.95
C GLY A 110 -40.55 6.51 -57.21
N ARG A 111 -40.60 6.42 -55.88
CA ARG A 111 -41.44 7.28 -55.01
C ARG A 111 -40.70 8.42 -54.32
N ARG A 112 -39.40 8.58 -54.60
CA ARG A 112 -38.50 9.50 -53.87
C ARG A 112 -38.20 10.73 -54.71
N ILE A 113 -38.20 11.90 -54.08
CA ILE A 113 -37.83 13.16 -54.73
C ILE A 113 -36.31 13.23 -54.89
N VAL A 114 -35.83 13.47 -56.09
CA VAL A 114 -34.41 13.74 -56.33
C VAL A 114 -34.11 15.18 -55.91
N LEU A 115 -33.29 15.36 -54.87
CA LEU A 115 -33.03 16.69 -54.32
C LEU A 115 -31.89 17.43 -55.06
N PRO A 116 -32.09 18.72 -55.41
CA PRO A 116 -31.02 19.56 -55.94
C PRO A 116 -29.91 19.76 -54.91
N LYS A 117 -28.69 19.99 -55.38
CA LYS A 117 -27.49 20.03 -54.52
C LYS A 117 -27.61 21.02 -53.36
N THR A 118 -28.25 22.16 -53.57
CA THR A 118 -28.46 23.23 -52.58
C THR A 118 -29.30 22.76 -51.37
N LEU A 119 -30.17 21.77 -51.56
CA LEU A 119 -31.12 21.32 -50.55
C LEU A 119 -30.66 20.08 -49.77
N GLN A 120 -29.61 19.38 -50.24
CA GLN A 120 -29.15 18.11 -49.66
C GLN A 120 -28.66 18.26 -48.21
N SER A 121 -27.88 19.32 -47.91
CA SER A 121 -27.37 19.57 -46.55
C SER A 121 -28.51 19.85 -45.57
N ARG A 122 -29.50 20.65 -46.00
CA ARG A 122 -30.68 20.96 -45.17
C ARG A 122 -31.53 19.71 -44.93
N ALA A 123 -31.67 18.83 -45.93
CA ALA A 123 -32.34 17.55 -45.75
C ALA A 123 -31.64 16.67 -44.69
N ALA A 124 -30.30 16.60 -44.73
CA ALA A 124 -29.53 15.88 -43.72
C ALA A 124 -29.70 16.47 -42.31
N GLN A 125 -29.78 17.79 -42.18
CA GLN A 125 -30.10 18.47 -40.92
C GLN A 125 -31.51 18.10 -40.44
N ILE A 126 -32.53 18.17 -41.31
CA ILE A 126 -33.93 17.84 -40.95
C ILE A 126 -34.04 16.39 -40.46
N ALA A 127 -33.35 15.46 -41.13
CA ALA A 127 -33.34 14.06 -40.73
C ALA A 127 -32.58 13.82 -39.40
N HIS A 128 -31.80 14.78 -38.94
CA HIS A 128 -31.06 14.74 -37.69
C HIS A 128 -31.67 15.60 -36.56
N THR A 129 -32.78 16.33 -36.79
CA THR A 129 -33.41 17.19 -35.77
C THR A 129 -33.70 16.47 -34.45
N GLY A 130 -34.05 15.17 -34.51
CA GLY A 130 -34.26 14.34 -33.32
C GLY A 130 -32.99 13.68 -32.75
N HIS A 131 -31.80 14.13 -33.13
CA HIS A 131 -30.48 13.57 -32.80
C HIS A 131 -30.37 12.04 -33.00
N GLN A 132 -31.10 11.51 -33.98
CA GLN A 132 -31.06 10.09 -34.29
C GLN A 132 -29.70 9.72 -34.89
N GLY A 133 -29.26 8.48 -34.63
CA GLY A 133 -28.00 7.96 -35.17
C GLY A 133 -28.04 7.78 -36.69
N ILE A 134 -26.85 7.64 -37.29
CA ILE A 134 -26.61 7.58 -38.74
C ILE A 134 -27.59 6.66 -39.47
N VAL A 135 -27.82 5.46 -38.95
CA VAL A 135 -28.69 4.45 -39.57
C VAL A 135 -30.12 4.95 -39.70
N LYS A 136 -30.68 5.56 -38.64
CA LYS A 136 -32.08 6.00 -38.62
C LYS A 136 -32.29 7.28 -39.43
N SER A 137 -31.38 8.26 -39.32
CA SER A 137 -31.44 9.46 -40.17
C SER A 137 -31.31 9.14 -41.65
N THR A 138 -30.44 8.18 -42.01
CA THR A 138 -30.32 7.71 -43.39
C THR A 138 -31.59 6.98 -43.85
N ALA A 139 -32.20 6.15 -42.99
CA ALA A 139 -33.45 5.46 -43.31
C ALA A 139 -34.60 6.44 -43.58
N LEU A 140 -34.74 7.48 -42.76
CA LEU A 140 -35.74 8.53 -42.93
C LEU A 140 -35.58 9.27 -44.27
N LEU A 141 -34.35 9.62 -44.64
CA LEU A 141 -34.10 10.24 -45.95
C LEU A 141 -34.41 9.29 -47.10
N ARG A 142 -34.00 8.02 -46.99
CA ARG A 142 -34.27 6.99 -48.00
C ARG A 142 -35.76 6.71 -48.19
N GLU A 143 -36.64 7.10 -47.27
CA GLU A 143 -38.08 6.96 -47.47
C GLU A 143 -38.62 8.03 -48.44
N LYS A 144 -38.12 9.27 -48.34
CA LYS A 144 -38.74 10.44 -48.99
C LYS A 144 -37.95 11.01 -50.16
N VAL A 145 -36.61 10.95 -50.09
CA VAL A 145 -35.73 11.67 -51.01
C VAL A 145 -34.60 10.80 -51.53
N TRP A 146 -33.96 11.24 -52.59
CA TRP A 146 -32.79 10.61 -53.18
C TRP A 146 -31.78 11.68 -53.61
N PHE A 147 -30.50 11.43 -53.34
CA PHE A 147 -29.38 12.14 -53.93
C PHE A 147 -28.12 11.28 -53.80
N LYS A 148 -27.12 11.55 -54.64
CA LYS A 148 -25.85 10.82 -54.63
C LYS A 148 -25.09 11.07 -53.33
N ASN A 149 -24.42 10.05 -52.79
CA ASN A 149 -23.62 10.13 -51.55
C ASN A 149 -24.38 10.58 -50.28
N MET A 150 -25.70 10.36 -50.24
CA MET A 150 -26.55 10.70 -49.08
C MET A 150 -26.00 10.21 -47.74
N GLN A 151 -25.53 8.97 -47.68
CA GLN A 151 -25.00 8.41 -46.44
C GLN A 151 -23.77 9.17 -45.93
N ALA A 152 -22.84 9.55 -46.82
CA ALA A 152 -21.65 10.30 -46.44
C ALA A 152 -22.02 11.68 -45.87
N LEU A 153 -23.00 12.36 -46.48
CA LEU A 153 -23.48 13.66 -46.00
C LEU A 153 -24.15 13.56 -44.62
N VAL A 154 -24.95 12.50 -44.38
CA VAL A 154 -25.55 12.24 -43.06
C VAL A 154 -24.48 11.93 -42.01
N GLU A 155 -23.50 11.10 -42.35
CA GLU A 155 -22.39 10.77 -41.45
C GLU A 155 -21.58 12.01 -41.07
N GLU A 156 -21.27 12.88 -42.03
CA GLU A 156 -20.58 14.14 -41.79
C GLU A 156 -21.41 15.08 -40.90
N ASN A 157 -22.70 15.25 -41.20
CA ASN A 157 -23.60 16.09 -40.42
C ASN A 157 -23.69 15.64 -38.95
N ILE A 158 -23.82 14.33 -38.70
CA ILE A 158 -23.90 13.77 -37.34
C ILE A 158 -22.54 13.83 -36.63
N ARG A 159 -21.43 13.57 -37.36
CA ARG A 159 -20.08 13.69 -36.81
C ARG A 159 -19.78 15.11 -36.34
N ASN A 160 -20.29 16.12 -37.06
CA ASN A 160 -20.11 17.52 -36.72
C ASN A 160 -21.18 18.06 -35.75
N CYS A 161 -22.19 17.27 -35.40
CA CYS A 161 -23.21 17.69 -34.43
C CYS A 161 -22.63 17.74 -33.01
N HIS A 162 -22.49 18.96 -32.48
CA HIS A 162 -21.94 19.21 -31.14
C HIS A 162 -22.73 18.47 -30.04
N THR A 163 -24.07 18.53 -30.08
CA THR A 163 -24.95 17.84 -29.13
C THR A 163 -24.70 16.34 -29.11
N CYS A 164 -24.58 15.70 -30.29
CA CYS A 164 -24.25 14.29 -30.37
C CYS A 164 -22.83 13.97 -29.88
N GLN A 165 -21.85 14.85 -30.12
CA GLN A 165 -20.49 14.66 -29.61
C GLN A 165 -20.42 14.72 -28.08
N ILE A 166 -21.25 15.52 -27.42
CA ILE A 166 -21.28 15.64 -25.95
C ILE A 166 -21.98 14.43 -25.31
N ILE A 167 -23.12 14.01 -25.87
CA ILE A 167 -23.96 12.98 -25.24
C ILE A 167 -23.46 11.56 -25.54
N THR A 168 -22.78 11.36 -26.67
CA THR A 168 -22.35 10.02 -27.09
C THR A 168 -21.02 9.65 -26.44
N HIS A 169 -21.06 8.71 -25.50
CA HIS A 169 -19.87 8.14 -24.88
C HIS A 169 -19.06 7.32 -25.91
N LYS A 170 -17.81 7.74 -26.19
CA LYS A 170 -16.84 6.93 -26.95
C LYS A 170 -16.03 6.07 -25.97
N PRO A 171 -16.16 4.73 -25.97
CA PRO A 171 -15.30 3.88 -25.18
C PRO A 171 -13.93 3.75 -25.86
N ALA A 172 -13.12 4.82 -25.82
CA ALA A 172 -11.70 4.72 -26.14
C ALA A 172 -10.97 4.41 -24.83
N ARG A 173 -10.41 3.21 -24.71
CA ARG A 173 -9.48 2.86 -23.62
C ARG A 173 -8.10 2.78 -24.22
N GLU A 174 -7.13 3.46 -23.61
CA GLU A 174 -5.74 3.27 -23.97
C GLU A 174 -5.30 1.83 -23.65
N PRO A 175 -4.36 1.26 -24.43
CA PRO A 175 -3.77 -0.04 -24.09
C PRO A 175 -3.17 -0.01 -22.68
N LEU A 176 -3.33 -1.11 -21.93
CA LEU A 176 -2.80 -1.24 -20.58
C LEU A 176 -1.27 -1.08 -20.58
N GLN A 177 -0.78 -0.06 -19.88
CA GLN A 177 0.65 0.15 -19.65
C GLN A 177 1.07 -0.55 -18.34
N MET A 178 1.86 -1.61 -18.46
CA MET A 178 2.38 -2.35 -17.31
C MET A 178 3.54 -1.60 -16.65
N SER A 179 3.52 -1.46 -15.32
CA SER A 179 4.66 -0.91 -14.58
C SER A 179 5.78 -1.96 -14.47
N PRO A 180 7.06 -1.59 -14.67
CA PRO A 180 8.17 -2.51 -14.49
C PRO A 180 8.32 -2.89 -13.02
N LEU A 181 8.83 -4.10 -12.76
CA LEU A 181 9.21 -4.51 -11.41
C LEU A 181 10.42 -3.66 -10.94
N PRO A 182 10.46 -3.18 -9.69
CA PRO A 182 11.62 -2.48 -9.16
C PRO A 182 12.91 -3.31 -9.22
N ALA A 183 14.07 -2.65 -9.14
CA ALA A 183 15.38 -3.32 -9.24
C ALA A 183 15.73 -4.18 -8.01
N ALA A 184 15.25 -3.81 -6.83
CA ALA A 184 15.57 -4.48 -5.58
C ALA A 184 14.43 -4.37 -4.56
N PRO A 185 14.41 -5.25 -3.54
CA PRO A 185 13.45 -5.18 -2.44
C PRO A 185 13.47 -3.82 -1.76
N TRP A 186 12.29 -3.32 -1.37
CA TRP A 186 12.14 -2.08 -0.60
C TRP A 186 12.64 -0.81 -1.31
N THR A 187 12.89 -0.87 -2.62
CA THR A 187 13.26 0.31 -3.41
C THR A 187 12.04 1.19 -3.68
N GLU A 188 10.94 0.58 -4.13
CA GLU A 188 9.65 1.24 -4.32
C GLU A 188 8.61 0.55 -3.43
N VAL A 189 7.95 1.34 -2.60
CA VAL A 189 6.84 0.88 -1.75
C VAL A 189 5.58 1.66 -2.08
N SER A 190 4.45 0.97 -2.12
CA SER A 190 3.13 1.59 -2.30
C SER A 190 2.40 1.65 -0.96
N ALA A 191 1.70 2.74 -0.67
CA ALA A 191 0.85 2.87 0.49
C ALA A 191 -0.58 3.30 0.13
N ASP A 192 -1.56 2.73 0.84
CA ASP A 192 -2.98 3.03 0.67
C ASP A 192 -3.75 2.90 1.99
N PHE A 193 -4.94 3.53 2.04
CA PHE A 193 -5.81 3.52 3.20
C PHE A 193 -7.06 2.66 3.02
N GLY A 194 -7.38 1.90 4.06
CA GLY A 194 -8.60 1.10 4.14
C GLY A 194 -9.49 1.51 5.30
N HIS A 195 -10.71 1.95 5.03
CA HIS A 195 -11.70 2.14 6.09
C HIS A 195 -12.27 0.82 6.62
N LEU A 196 -12.45 0.73 7.94
CA LEU A 196 -13.12 -0.37 8.65
C LEU A 196 -14.46 0.09 9.24
N GLN A 197 -15.41 -0.84 9.41
CA GLN A 197 -16.77 -0.54 9.89
C GLN A 197 -16.83 0.03 11.32
N ASN A 198 -15.78 -0.14 12.11
CA ASN A 198 -15.68 0.37 13.48
C ASN A 198 -15.06 1.77 13.57
N GLY A 199 -14.99 2.52 12.46
CA GLY A 199 -14.43 3.86 12.40
C GLY A 199 -12.90 3.92 12.43
N LYS A 200 -12.22 2.77 12.39
CA LYS A 200 -10.75 2.70 12.30
C LYS A 200 -10.30 2.65 10.84
N TYR A 201 -9.04 3.00 10.62
CA TYR A 201 -8.38 2.96 9.33
C TYR A 201 -7.25 1.92 9.34
N LEU A 202 -6.96 1.38 8.17
CA LEU A 202 -5.79 0.55 7.90
C LEU A 202 -4.85 1.35 7.01
N LEU A 203 -3.60 1.49 7.43
CA LEU A 203 -2.50 1.87 6.54
C LEU A 203 -1.87 0.59 6.05
N VAL A 204 -1.96 0.35 4.74
CA VAL A 204 -1.34 -0.82 4.09
C VAL A 204 -0.16 -0.31 3.28
N VAL A 205 1.04 -0.77 3.62
CA VAL A 205 2.28 -0.49 2.89
C VAL A 205 2.75 -1.78 2.27
N THR A 206 2.99 -1.77 0.96
CA THR A 206 3.37 -2.95 0.18
C THR A 206 4.67 -2.70 -0.55
N ASP A 207 5.64 -3.59 -0.41
CA ASP A 207 6.84 -3.60 -1.24
C ASP A 207 6.49 -4.06 -2.66
N GLU A 208 6.78 -3.23 -3.66
CA GLU A 208 6.44 -3.54 -5.05
C GLU A 208 7.33 -4.64 -5.65
N TYR A 209 8.46 -4.95 -5.02
CA TYR A 209 9.33 -6.04 -5.47
C TYR A 209 8.89 -7.39 -4.88
N SER A 210 8.97 -7.54 -3.54
CA SER A 210 8.72 -8.81 -2.87
C SER A 210 7.24 -9.13 -2.65
N ARG A 211 6.34 -8.15 -2.83
CA ARG A 211 4.94 -8.20 -2.40
C ARG A 211 4.77 -8.35 -0.89
N TYR A 212 5.79 -7.97 -0.11
CA TYR A 212 5.72 -7.97 1.35
C TYR A 212 4.80 -6.84 1.81
N VAL A 213 3.89 -7.17 2.73
CA VAL A 213 2.82 -6.25 3.15
C VAL A 213 2.94 -5.96 4.64
N VAL A 214 2.92 -4.68 5.00
CA VAL A 214 2.80 -4.17 6.35
C VAL A 214 1.42 -3.53 6.50
N VAL A 215 0.74 -3.85 7.61
CA VAL A 215 -0.58 -3.29 7.91
C VAL A 215 -0.54 -2.73 9.32
N ASP A 216 -0.78 -1.43 9.45
CA ASP A 216 -0.95 -0.76 10.73
C ASP A 216 -2.38 -0.23 10.86
N ILE A 217 -2.89 -0.22 12.09
CA ILE A 217 -4.25 0.22 12.41
C ILE A 217 -4.16 1.64 12.98
N LEU A 218 -4.97 2.53 12.43
CA LEU A 218 -5.04 3.96 12.73
C LEU A 218 -6.43 4.34 13.23
N ASP A 219 -6.49 5.36 14.07
CA ASP A 219 -7.76 5.98 14.48
C ASP A 219 -8.12 7.21 13.62
N SER A 220 -7.15 7.77 12.89
CA SER A 220 -7.34 8.89 11.97
C SER A 220 -6.37 8.79 10.79
N ILE A 221 -6.74 9.40 9.66
CA ILE A 221 -5.89 9.58 8.47
C ILE A 221 -5.16 10.92 8.46
N SER A 222 -5.10 11.65 9.58
CA SER A 222 -4.34 12.89 9.67
C SER A 222 -2.84 12.65 9.51
N THR A 223 -2.11 13.63 8.97
CA THR A 223 -0.65 13.56 8.81
C THR A 223 0.05 13.27 10.14
N THR A 224 -0.44 13.87 11.23
CA THR A 224 0.04 13.65 12.61
C THR A 224 -0.13 12.21 13.12
N SER A 225 -1.12 11.48 12.61
CA SER A 225 -1.34 10.07 12.96
C SER A 225 -0.53 9.12 12.07
N VAL A 226 -0.37 9.49 10.79
CA VAL A 226 0.26 8.64 9.76
C VAL A 226 1.78 8.68 9.82
N ILE A 227 2.40 9.84 9.99
CA ILE A 227 3.88 9.97 10.03
C ILE A 227 4.51 9.04 11.09
N PRO A 228 4.05 9.00 12.36
CA PRO A 228 4.62 8.09 13.35
C PRO A 228 4.51 6.61 13.00
N ARG A 229 3.50 6.21 12.19
CA ARG A 229 3.39 4.84 11.69
C ARG A 229 4.39 4.57 10.57
N LEU A 230 4.60 5.52 9.67
CA LEU A 230 5.65 5.40 8.67
C LEU A 230 7.04 5.36 9.30
N ASP A 231 7.32 6.17 10.32
CA ASP A 231 8.59 6.13 11.07
C ASP A 231 8.84 4.76 11.69
N LYS A 232 7.81 4.15 12.30
CA LYS A 232 7.91 2.78 12.82
C LYS A 232 8.25 1.79 11.70
N ILE A 233 7.58 1.88 10.55
CA ILE A 233 7.82 0.98 9.41
C ILE A 233 9.25 1.20 8.85
N PHE A 234 9.68 2.44 8.68
CA PHE A 234 11.01 2.76 8.17
C PHE A 234 12.13 2.41 9.16
N ALA A 235 11.85 2.40 10.47
CA ALA A 235 12.79 1.90 11.47
C ALA A 235 12.97 0.36 11.39
N GLU A 236 11.96 -0.37 10.94
CA GLU A 236 12.01 -1.83 10.80
C GLU A 236 12.67 -2.29 9.49
N PHE A 237 12.40 -1.60 8.38
CA PHE A 237 12.81 -2.03 7.03
C PHE A 237 13.82 -1.10 6.35
N GLY A 238 14.05 0.08 6.90
CA GLY A 238 14.79 1.17 6.25
C GLY A 238 13.88 2.14 5.50
N VAL A 239 14.44 3.29 5.13
CA VAL A 239 13.76 4.30 4.32
C VAL A 239 13.80 3.86 2.85
N PRO A 240 12.65 3.78 2.15
CA PRO A 240 12.60 3.41 0.74
C PRO A 240 13.10 4.56 -0.16
N VAL A 241 13.46 4.26 -1.41
CA VAL A 241 13.84 5.30 -2.39
C VAL A 241 12.59 6.03 -2.88
N PHE A 242 11.52 5.29 -3.17
CA PHE A 242 10.24 5.84 -3.60
C PHE A 242 9.09 5.33 -2.74
N LEU A 243 8.24 6.25 -2.29
CA LEU A 243 6.94 5.95 -1.70
C LEU A 243 5.85 6.38 -2.68
N LYS A 244 5.03 5.44 -3.14
CA LYS A 244 3.94 5.65 -4.08
C LYS A 244 2.61 5.68 -3.34
N THR A 245 1.81 6.72 -3.52
CA THR A 245 0.49 6.86 -2.87
C THR A 245 -0.51 7.49 -3.83
N ASP A 246 -1.79 7.50 -3.47
CA ASP A 246 -2.77 8.37 -4.14
C ASP A 246 -2.48 9.87 -3.87
N ASN A 247 -3.19 10.74 -4.58
CA ASN A 247 -3.11 12.18 -4.41
C ASN A 247 -4.06 12.71 -3.30
N GLY A 248 -4.57 11.82 -2.44
CA GLY A 248 -5.50 12.16 -1.36
C GLY A 248 -4.80 12.70 -0.10
N PRO A 249 -5.54 13.35 0.81
CA PRO A 249 -5.07 13.59 2.17
C PRO A 249 -4.82 12.26 2.90
N PRO A 250 -3.78 12.15 3.75
CA PRO A 250 -2.81 13.18 4.13
C PRO A 250 -1.60 13.32 3.20
N PHE A 251 -1.46 12.45 2.19
CA PHE A 251 -0.26 12.37 1.36
C PHE A 251 -0.03 13.60 0.49
N ASN A 252 -1.07 14.38 0.19
CA ASN A 252 -0.95 15.64 -0.54
C ASN A 252 -0.59 16.86 0.34
N SER A 253 -0.48 16.72 1.66
CA SER A 253 -0.21 17.83 2.58
C SER A 253 1.22 18.37 2.50
N SER A 254 1.40 19.65 2.87
CA SER A 254 2.72 20.30 3.00
C SER A 254 3.60 19.59 4.02
N ASP A 255 3.00 19.16 5.14
CA ASP A 255 3.70 18.47 6.22
C ASP A 255 4.27 17.13 5.75
N PHE A 256 3.52 16.40 4.93
CA PHE A 256 3.99 15.14 4.35
C PHE A 256 5.12 15.37 3.34
N LYS A 257 5.03 16.44 2.54
CA LYS A 257 6.12 16.83 1.62
C LYS A 257 7.40 17.18 2.39
N ASN A 258 7.29 17.92 3.50
CA ASN A 258 8.42 18.24 4.37
C ASN A 258 9.01 16.96 5.00
N TYR A 259 8.16 16.08 5.51
CA TYR A 259 8.57 14.77 6.03
C TYR A 259 9.35 13.95 5.00
N ALA A 260 8.87 13.87 3.75
CA ALA A 260 9.59 13.17 2.69
C ALA A 260 10.99 13.76 2.44
N SER A 261 11.11 15.09 2.47
CA SER A 261 12.39 15.80 2.30
C SER A 261 13.36 15.55 3.45
N ILE A 262 12.88 15.53 4.70
CA ILE A 262 13.71 15.31 5.90
C ILE A 262 14.18 13.85 5.96
N THR A 263 13.27 12.91 5.71
CA THR A 263 13.54 11.47 5.79
C THR A 263 14.33 10.97 4.58
N GLY A 264 14.25 11.66 3.44
CA GLY A 264 15.10 11.41 2.26
C GLY A 264 14.51 10.43 1.24
N PHE A 265 13.18 10.29 1.17
CA PHE A 265 12.51 9.47 0.15
C PHE A 265 11.77 10.34 -0.89
N LYS A 266 11.62 9.82 -2.11
CA LYS A 266 10.86 10.49 -3.17
C LYS A 266 9.40 10.06 -3.14
N HIS A 267 8.49 11.03 -3.02
CA HIS A 267 7.05 10.77 -3.03
C HIS A 267 6.50 10.78 -4.47
N ARG A 268 6.01 9.64 -4.95
CA ARG A 268 5.37 9.48 -6.26
C ARG A 268 3.85 9.43 -6.09
N LYS A 269 3.16 10.44 -6.59
CA LYS A 269 1.69 10.54 -6.49
C LYS A 269 1.02 9.89 -7.68
N ILE A 270 0.01 9.06 -7.43
CA ILE A 270 -0.86 8.46 -8.43
C ILE A 270 -2.04 9.39 -8.66
N THR A 271 -2.40 9.61 -9.92
CA THR A 271 -3.58 10.39 -10.30
C THR A 271 -4.86 9.63 -9.89
N SER A 272 -5.83 10.35 -9.33
CA SER A 272 -7.10 9.79 -8.82
C SER A 272 -7.93 9.08 -9.90
N LEU A 273 -7.72 9.43 -11.17
CA LEU A 273 -8.43 8.85 -12.32
C LEU A 273 -7.80 7.54 -12.83
N TRP A 274 -6.67 7.11 -12.27
CA TRP A 274 -5.93 5.92 -12.71
C TRP A 274 -5.69 4.92 -11.56
N PRO A 275 -6.77 4.39 -10.93
CA PRO A 275 -6.65 3.45 -9.80
C PRO A 275 -5.88 2.17 -10.14
N GLN A 276 -5.81 1.80 -11.43
CA GLN A 276 -5.02 0.67 -11.92
C GLN A 276 -3.54 0.76 -11.53
N ALA A 277 -2.98 1.96 -11.36
CA ALA A 277 -1.60 2.15 -10.95
C ALA A 277 -1.32 1.76 -9.49
N ASN A 278 -2.34 1.58 -8.63
CA ASN A 278 -2.21 1.06 -7.26
C ASN A 278 -2.94 -0.29 -7.06
N ALA A 279 -3.25 -1.00 -8.15
CA ALA A 279 -4.12 -2.17 -8.11
C ALA A 279 -3.63 -3.28 -7.18
N GLU A 280 -2.31 -3.44 -7.02
CA GLU A 280 -1.72 -4.44 -6.12
C GLU A 280 -2.07 -4.14 -4.66
N THR A 281 -1.89 -2.89 -4.21
CA THR A 281 -2.23 -2.46 -2.85
C THR A 281 -3.74 -2.55 -2.62
N GLU A 282 -4.56 -2.21 -3.61
CA GLU A 282 -6.02 -2.33 -3.53
C GLU A 282 -6.46 -3.80 -3.39
N ARG A 283 -5.83 -4.71 -4.13
CA ARG A 283 -6.14 -6.16 -4.09
C ARG A 283 -5.79 -6.77 -2.74
N ILE A 284 -4.63 -6.42 -2.17
CA ILE A 284 -4.28 -6.90 -0.83
C ILE A 284 -5.20 -6.28 0.23
N MET A 285 -5.56 -5.00 0.11
CA MET A 285 -6.51 -4.32 0.99
C MET A 285 -7.84 -5.07 1.05
N ARG A 286 -8.36 -5.50 -0.12
CA ARG A 286 -9.59 -6.29 -0.22
C ARG A 286 -9.47 -7.62 0.52
N THR A 287 -8.32 -8.28 0.41
CA THR A 287 -8.04 -9.57 1.07
C THR A 287 -7.92 -9.42 2.59
N VAL A 288 -7.22 -8.37 3.05
CA VAL A 288 -7.12 -8.01 4.47
C VAL A 288 -8.50 -7.73 5.05
N LYS A 289 -9.32 -6.90 4.40
CA LYS A 289 -10.70 -6.60 4.84
C LYS A 289 -11.57 -7.87 4.88
N LYS A 290 -11.42 -8.79 3.92
CA LYS A 290 -12.12 -10.08 3.91
C LYS A 290 -11.74 -10.94 5.12
N SER A 291 -10.46 -11.02 5.46
CA SER A 291 -9.96 -11.74 6.65
C SER A 291 -10.56 -11.17 7.94
N ILE A 292 -10.56 -9.85 8.08
CA ILE A 292 -11.17 -9.16 9.24
C ILE A 292 -12.67 -9.44 9.34
N LYS A 293 -13.41 -9.33 8.22
CA LYS A 293 -14.85 -9.64 8.18
C LYS A 293 -15.13 -11.09 8.59
N ALA A 294 -14.34 -12.04 8.11
CA ALA A 294 -14.48 -13.45 8.48
C ALA A 294 -14.24 -13.69 9.98
N ALA A 295 -13.26 -12.99 10.58
CA ALA A 295 -13.00 -13.06 12.01
C ALA A 295 -14.17 -12.53 12.85
N LEU A 296 -14.77 -11.40 12.43
CA LEU A 296 -15.93 -10.80 13.07
C LEU A 296 -17.16 -11.72 13.02
N ILE A 297 -17.45 -12.33 11.85
CA ILE A 297 -18.55 -13.29 11.69
C ILE A 297 -18.37 -14.51 12.61
N LYS A 298 -17.12 -14.97 12.79
CA LYS A 298 -16.79 -16.10 13.67
C LYS A 298 -16.72 -15.72 15.16
N GLY A 299 -17.00 -14.47 15.54
CA GLY A 299 -16.91 -14.00 16.92
C GLY A 299 -15.49 -14.03 17.51
N ARG A 300 -14.45 -13.98 16.67
CA ARG A 300 -13.04 -14.03 17.10
C ARG A 300 -12.45 -12.63 17.24
N ASN A 301 -11.34 -12.50 17.98
CA ASN A 301 -10.59 -11.26 18.03
C ASN A 301 -9.96 -10.96 16.65
N TRP A 302 -10.55 -10.02 15.92
CA TRP A 302 -10.16 -9.70 14.55
C TRP A 302 -8.71 -9.20 14.42
N LYS A 303 -8.13 -8.56 15.46
CA LYS A 303 -6.73 -8.12 15.42
C LYS A 303 -5.77 -9.31 15.45
N GLN A 304 -6.06 -10.29 16.31
CA GLN A 304 -5.26 -11.52 16.35
C GLN A 304 -5.39 -12.30 15.05
N GLU A 305 -6.60 -12.40 14.48
CA GLU A 305 -6.81 -13.06 13.20
C GLU A 305 -6.13 -12.32 12.03
N LEU A 306 -6.08 -10.98 12.07
CA LEU A 306 -5.30 -10.18 11.12
C LEU A 306 -3.81 -10.55 11.19
N PHE A 307 -3.22 -10.63 12.38
CA PHE A 307 -1.81 -11.00 12.52
C PHE A 307 -1.51 -12.43 12.07
N LYS A 308 -2.44 -13.37 12.30
CA LYS A 308 -2.36 -14.73 11.76
C LYS A 308 -2.37 -14.70 10.23
N PHE A 309 -3.32 -14.00 9.65
CA PHE A 309 -3.43 -13.82 8.21
C PHE A 309 -2.16 -13.21 7.60
N LEU A 310 -1.59 -12.17 8.23
CA LEU A 310 -0.37 -11.55 7.74
C LEU A 310 0.82 -12.51 7.76
N LEU A 311 0.99 -13.30 8.82
CA LEU A 311 2.03 -14.33 8.88
C LEU A 311 1.84 -15.36 7.76
N ASP A 312 0.63 -15.84 7.56
CA ASP A 312 0.33 -16.86 6.55
C ASP A 312 0.53 -16.29 5.13
N TYR A 313 0.05 -15.08 4.85
CA TYR A 313 0.27 -14.38 3.57
C TYR A 313 1.76 -14.20 3.27
N ARG A 314 2.52 -13.68 4.23
CA ARG A 314 3.96 -13.41 4.10
C ARG A 314 4.80 -14.67 3.90
N THR A 315 4.31 -15.83 4.32
CA THR A 315 4.99 -17.13 4.22
C THR A 315 4.46 -18.00 3.08
N THR A 316 3.39 -17.60 2.41
CA THR A 316 2.83 -18.31 1.25
C THR A 316 3.48 -17.78 -0.04
N PRO A 317 3.97 -18.64 -0.95
CA PRO A 317 4.45 -18.19 -2.25
C PRO A 317 3.44 -17.32 -2.99
N HIS A 318 3.86 -16.13 -3.42
CA HIS A 318 2.98 -15.23 -4.16
C HIS A 318 2.90 -15.67 -5.64
N CYS A 319 1.70 -15.65 -6.23
CA CYS A 319 1.48 -16.20 -7.58
C CYS A 319 2.34 -15.55 -8.66
N THR A 320 2.64 -14.25 -8.55
CA THR A 320 3.45 -13.51 -9.53
C THR A 320 4.95 -13.71 -9.33
N THR A 321 5.45 -13.77 -8.09
CA THR A 321 6.91 -13.82 -7.81
C THR A 321 7.42 -15.24 -7.61
N GLY A 322 6.52 -16.21 -7.39
CA GLY A 322 6.86 -17.62 -7.14
C GLY A 322 7.50 -17.88 -5.78
N VAL A 323 7.77 -16.84 -4.98
CA VAL A 323 8.45 -16.95 -3.68
C VAL A 323 7.62 -16.33 -2.56
N PRO A 324 7.76 -16.80 -1.30
CA PRO A 324 7.11 -16.19 -0.16
C PRO A 324 7.57 -14.73 0.04
N PRO A 325 6.66 -13.75 0.19
CA PRO A 325 7.04 -12.35 0.31
C PRO A 325 8.07 -12.04 1.40
N ALA A 326 8.02 -12.73 2.55
CA ALA A 326 8.97 -12.51 3.63
C ALA A 326 10.36 -13.11 3.39
N SER A 327 10.48 -14.10 2.50
CA SER A 327 11.79 -14.73 2.24
C SER A 327 12.79 -13.75 1.61
N VAL A 328 12.28 -12.80 0.85
CA VAL A 328 13.07 -11.80 0.11
C VAL A 328 13.74 -10.77 1.03
N PRO A 329 13.01 -9.98 1.86
CA PRO A 329 13.64 -8.98 2.72
C PRO A 329 14.46 -9.60 3.86
N PHE A 330 14.07 -10.78 4.36
CA PHE A 330 14.79 -11.40 5.49
C PHE A 330 15.90 -12.36 5.07
N GLY A 331 16.03 -12.66 3.77
CA GLY A 331 17.01 -13.62 3.25
C GLY A 331 16.90 -15.03 3.84
N ARG A 332 15.72 -15.39 4.36
CA ARG A 332 15.47 -16.67 5.05
C ARG A 332 14.02 -17.10 4.99
N THR A 333 13.81 -18.41 5.04
CA THR A 333 12.46 -18.96 5.22
C THR A 333 11.92 -18.60 6.60
N ILE A 334 10.75 -17.97 6.63
CA ILE A 334 10.05 -17.65 7.87
C ILE A 334 9.16 -18.84 8.26
N LYS A 335 9.30 -19.29 9.50
CA LYS A 335 8.47 -20.37 10.04
C LYS A 335 7.06 -19.87 10.31
N ASN A 336 6.08 -20.63 9.85
CA ASN A 336 4.67 -20.47 10.24
C ASN A 336 4.25 -21.68 11.10
N ARG A 337 2.94 -21.91 11.25
CA ARG A 337 2.41 -23.02 12.07
C ARG A 337 2.55 -24.39 11.41
N LEU A 338 2.93 -24.45 10.14
CA LEU A 338 3.14 -25.71 9.44
C LEU A 338 4.55 -26.25 9.74
N PRO A 339 4.69 -27.57 9.90
CA PRO A 339 6.00 -28.18 10.07
C PRO A 339 6.87 -27.93 8.83
N HIS A 340 8.15 -27.60 9.04
CA HIS A 340 9.13 -27.35 7.98
C HIS A 340 10.50 -27.88 8.41
N LEU A 341 11.22 -28.52 7.49
CA LEU A 341 12.58 -29.01 7.70
C LEU A 341 13.54 -27.83 7.81
N ILE A 342 14.29 -27.73 8.91
CA ILE A 342 15.20 -26.60 9.11
C ILE A 342 16.36 -26.74 8.12
N THR A 343 16.41 -25.92 7.09
CA THR A 343 17.63 -25.72 6.31
C THR A 343 18.48 -24.69 7.05
N PRO A 344 19.63 -25.06 7.64
CA PRO A 344 20.48 -24.11 8.31
C PRO A 344 21.01 -23.12 7.27
N ILE A 345 20.66 -21.84 7.42
CA ILE A 345 21.40 -20.80 6.71
C ILE A 345 22.76 -20.74 7.39
N ALA A 346 23.82 -20.92 6.60
CA ALA A 346 25.18 -20.77 7.09
C ALA A 346 25.33 -19.34 7.63
N GLY A 347 25.32 -19.20 8.96
CA GLY A 347 25.57 -17.92 9.60
C GLY A 347 27.02 -17.51 9.37
N ASP A 348 27.28 -16.21 9.26
CA ASP A 348 28.63 -15.68 9.13
C ASP A 348 29.50 -16.10 10.33
N PRO A 349 30.55 -16.92 10.12
CA PRO A 349 31.45 -17.36 11.19
C PRO A 349 32.10 -16.20 11.95
N SER A 350 32.33 -15.06 11.28
CA SER A 350 32.97 -13.88 11.87
C SER A 350 32.18 -13.30 13.04
N ILE A 351 30.85 -13.42 13.00
CA ILE A 351 29.97 -12.94 14.08
C ILE A 351 30.20 -13.77 15.33
N ARG A 352 30.26 -15.11 15.17
CA ARG A 352 30.49 -16.03 16.28
C ARG A 352 31.87 -15.85 16.88
N GLU A 353 32.88 -15.65 16.04
CA GLU A 353 34.25 -15.41 16.49
C GLU A 353 34.37 -14.10 17.29
N ARG A 354 33.86 -12.98 16.77
CA ARG A 354 33.86 -11.69 17.46
C ARG A 354 33.12 -11.73 18.80
N ASP A 355 31.94 -12.36 18.84
CA ASP A 355 31.18 -12.54 20.08
C ASP A 355 31.94 -13.40 21.10
N THR A 356 32.56 -14.50 20.64
CA THR A 356 33.37 -15.38 21.49
C THR A 356 34.59 -14.64 22.05
N GLN A 357 35.27 -13.83 21.23
CA GLN A 357 36.41 -13.02 21.65
C GLN A 357 36.02 -11.94 22.68
N ALA A 358 34.89 -11.26 22.46
CA ALA A 358 34.38 -10.27 23.41
C ALA A 358 34.02 -10.94 24.75
N LYS A 359 33.30 -12.07 24.72
CA LYS A 359 32.91 -12.82 25.92
C LYS A 359 34.12 -13.37 26.69
N THR A 360 35.11 -13.93 26.00
CA THR A 360 36.33 -14.42 26.64
C THR A 360 37.14 -13.29 27.27
N THR A 361 37.18 -12.11 26.64
CA THR A 361 37.82 -10.92 27.21
C THR A 361 37.10 -10.45 28.48
N VAL A 362 35.78 -10.33 28.44
CA VAL A 362 34.96 -9.96 29.60
C VAL A 362 35.13 -10.99 30.74
N LYS A 363 35.09 -12.29 30.40
CA LYS A 363 35.31 -13.38 31.36
C LYS A 363 36.68 -13.27 32.03
N ARG A 364 37.76 -13.09 31.26
CA ARG A 364 39.13 -12.95 31.80
C ARG A 364 39.24 -11.78 32.79
N HIS A 365 38.57 -10.67 32.49
CA HIS A 365 38.56 -9.50 33.38
C HIS A 365 37.73 -9.75 34.65
N ALA A 366 36.60 -10.44 34.53
CA ALA A 366 35.76 -10.80 35.67
C ALA A 366 36.45 -11.81 36.60
N ASP A 367 37.04 -12.87 36.04
CA ASP A 367 37.66 -13.97 36.78
C ASP A 367 38.96 -13.55 37.49
N ARG A 368 39.65 -12.50 37.01
CA ARG A 368 40.87 -11.96 37.66
C ARG A 368 40.58 -11.22 38.98
N LYS A 369 39.32 -10.96 39.32
CA LYS A 369 38.97 -10.27 40.56
C LYS A 369 39.20 -11.19 41.75
N THR A 370 39.93 -10.70 42.76
CA THR A 370 40.40 -11.47 43.92
C THR A 370 39.30 -12.19 44.72
N TYR A 371 38.07 -11.68 44.66
CA TYR A 371 36.91 -12.25 45.37
C TYR A 371 36.10 -13.27 44.55
N VAL A 372 36.47 -13.51 43.29
CA VAL A 372 35.80 -14.51 42.44
C VAL A 372 36.46 -15.86 42.68
N LYS A 373 35.71 -16.77 43.31
CA LYS A 373 36.17 -18.13 43.65
C LYS A 373 35.17 -19.16 43.10
N PRO A 374 35.64 -20.37 42.72
CA PRO A 374 34.74 -21.44 42.30
C PRO A 374 33.82 -21.86 43.45
N ASN A 375 32.57 -22.15 43.12
CA ASN A 375 31.54 -22.56 44.09
C ASN A 375 31.78 -24.02 44.57
N ASP A 376 32.07 -24.17 45.85
CA ASP A 376 32.38 -25.44 46.54
C ASP A 376 31.17 -26.11 47.21
N LEU A 377 29.98 -25.49 47.16
CA LEU A 377 28.75 -26.06 47.75
C LEU A 377 28.38 -27.40 47.12
N ARG A 378 28.02 -28.38 47.94
CA ARG A 378 27.58 -29.72 47.56
C ARG A 378 26.19 -30.02 48.12
N VAL A 379 25.50 -30.99 47.52
CA VAL A 379 24.26 -31.53 48.08
C VAL A 379 24.58 -32.14 49.46
N GLY A 380 23.77 -31.81 50.47
CA GLY A 380 23.98 -32.20 51.87
C GLY A 380 24.75 -31.18 52.72
N ASP A 381 25.30 -30.11 52.13
CA ASP A 381 25.92 -29.03 52.89
C ASP A 381 24.88 -28.21 53.66
N THR A 382 25.25 -27.79 54.88
CA THR A 382 24.48 -26.83 55.68
C THR A 382 24.87 -25.42 55.29
N VAL A 383 23.88 -24.60 54.91
CA VAL A 383 24.06 -23.25 54.37
C VAL A 383 23.09 -22.25 54.99
N ILE A 384 23.47 -20.98 55.03
CA ILE A 384 22.57 -19.86 55.36
C ILE A 384 22.39 -18.95 54.15
N ILE A 385 21.21 -18.34 54.04
CA ILE A 385 20.81 -17.49 52.91
C ILE A 385 21.12 -16.02 53.21
N LYS A 386 21.66 -15.31 52.23
CA LYS A 386 21.90 -13.86 52.28
C LYS A 386 20.58 -13.09 52.23
N ASN A 387 20.42 -12.08 53.06
CA ASN A 387 19.23 -11.22 53.05
C ASN A 387 19.13 -10.41 51.75
N ASP A 388 17.91 -10.33 51.19
CA ASP A 388 17.63 -9.57 49.95
C ASP A 388 17.73 -8.05 50.15
N HIS A 389 17.48 -7.56 51.38
CA HIS A 389 17.65 -6.16 51.75
C HIS A 389 18.64 -6.03 52.91
N THR A 390 19.68 -5.21 52.72
CA THR A 390 20.66 -4.90 53.75
C THR A 390 20.39 -3.51 54.32
N SER A 391 19.93 -3.43 55.57
CA SER A 391 19.99 -2.21 56.37
C SER A 391 21.16 -2.31 57.36
N LYS A 392 21.65 -1.18 57.88
CA LYS A 392 22.73 -1.19 58.91
C LYS A 392 22.32 -1.95 60.19
N ALA A 393 21.03 -2.19 60.40
CA ALA A 393 20.47 -2.85 61.56
C ALA A 393 20.22 -4.36 61.37
N LEU A 394 20.30 -4.88 60.14
CA LEU A 394 20.06 -6.30 59.84
C LEU A 394 21.36 -7.05 59.58
N THR A 395 21.43 -8.31 60.02
CA THR A 395 22.54 -9.21 59.67
C THR A 395 22.57 -9.46 58.16
N PRO A 396 23.73 -9.67 57.53
CA PRO A 396 23.81 -9.94 56.09
C PRO A 396 23.18 -11.26 55.66
N TYR A 397 22.98 -12.20 56.59
CA TYR A 397 22.39 -13.52 56.36
C TYR A 397 21.25 -13.80 57.33
N GLN A 398 20.30 -14.62 56.89
CA GLN A 398 19.24 -15.20 57.71
C GLN A 398 19.81 -16.22 58.70
N PRO A 399 19.26 -16.32 59.92
CA PRO A 399 19.78 -17.22 60.95
C PRO A 399 19.45 -18.70 60.68
N ASN A 400 18.43 -18.99 59.86
CA ASN A 400 17.94 -20.36 59.65
C ASN A 400 18.93 -21.19 58.82
N LEU A 401 19.32 -22.35 59.35
CA LEU A 401 20.22 -23.30 58.71
C LEU A 401 19.46 -24.13 57.67
N MET A 402 19.79 -24.01 56.40
CA MET A 402 19.17 -24.80 55.34
C MET A 402 20.11 -25.92 54.86
N THR A 403 19.54 -27.04 54.42
CA THR A 403 20.32 -28.12 53.81
C THR A 403 20.21 -28.04 52.29
N VAL A 404 21.34 -28.07 51.58
CA VAL A 404 21.34 -28.09 50.12
C VAL A 404 20.78 -29.42 49.61
N THR A 405 19.71 -29.37 48.82
CA THR A 405 19.05 -30.55 48.24
C THR A 405 19.37 -30.76 46.77
N LYS A 406 19.61 -29.69 45.99
CA LYS A 406 19.96 -29.79 44.56
C LYS A 406 20.98 -28.72 44.14
N LYS A 407 21.83 -29.08 43.18
CA LYS A 407 22.80 -28.18 42.52
C LYS A 407 22.77 -28.37 41.00
N LYS A 408 22.59 -27.29 40.24
CA LYS A 408 22.74 -27.25 38.77
C LYS A 408 23.63 -26.06 38.38
N GLY A 409 24.92 -26.31 38.18
CA GLY A 409 25.91 -25.25 37.98
C GLY A 409 26.03 -24.34 39.20
N SER A 410 25.80 -23.03 39.02
CA SER A 410 25.75 -22.05 40.11
C SER A 410 24.37 -21.90 40.75
N MET A 411 23.36 -22.65 40.32
CA MET A 411 22.02 -22.64 40.94
C MET A 411 21.97 -23.67 42.07
N ILE A 412 21.60 -23.21 43.28
CA ILE A 412 21.52 -24.01 44.50
C ILE A 412 20.10 -23.95 45.03
N THR A 413 19.57 -25.11 45.39
CA THR A 413 18.29 -25.27 46.08
C THR A 413 18.53 -25.81 47.48
N ALA A 414 18.05 -25.11 48.50
CA ALA A 414 18.18 -25.50 49.90
C ALA A 414 16.80 -25.54 50.59
N THR A 415 16.66 -26.39 51.61
CA THR A 415 15.41 -26.60 52.35
C THR A 415 15.60 -26.51 53.85
N HIS A 416 14.63 -25.92 54.55
CA HIS A 416 14.50 -25.90 56.01
C HIS A 416 13.02 -25.97 56.37
N GLU A 417 12.63 -26.90 57.24
CA GLU A 417 11.25 -27.05 57.74
C GLU A 417 10.17 -27.07 56.64
N GLY A 418 10.44 -27.75 55.52
CA GLY A 418 9.53 -27.85 54.38
C GLY A 418 9.58 -26.67 53.39
N ASN A 419 10.20 -25.55 53.76
CA ASN A 419 10.38 -24.39 52.86
C ASN A 419 11.61 -24.57 51.97
N GLN A 420 11.40 -24.53 50.65
CA GLN A 420 12.44 -24.66 49.65
C GLN A 420 12.78 -23.32 49.00
N THR A 421 14.06 -22.99 48.91
CA THR A 421 14.53 -21.75 48.26
C THR A 421 15.60 -22.08 47.23
N THR A 422 15.45 -21.52 46.02
CA THR A 422 16.40 -21.71 44.90
C THR A 422 17.00 -20.37 44.48
N ARG A 423 18.32 -20.22 44.60
CA ARG A 423 19.05 -18.99 44.24
C ARG A 423 20.42 -19.31 43.63
N ASN A 424 21.14 -18.28 43.16
CA ASN A 424 22.55 -18.43 42.79
C ASN A 424 23.39 -18.75 44.04
N ALA A 425 24.44 -19.55 43.89
CA ALA A 425 25.37 -19.95 44.93
C ALA A 425 25.96 -18.76 45.73
N THR A 426 26.10 -17.59 45.11
CA THR A 426 26.58 -16.37 45.78
C THR A 426 25.66 -15.89 46.92
N PHE A 427 24.41 -16.36 46.98
CA PHE A 427 23.46 -16.05 48.05
C PHE A 427 23.53 -17.04 49.21
N PHE A 428 24.33 -18.10 49.11
CA PHE A 428 24.48 -19.10 50.16
C PHE A 428 25.86 -19.03 50.77
N LYS A 429 25.94 -19.12 52.10
CA LYS A 429 27.19 -19.27 52.83
C LYS A 429 27.22 -20.63 53.52
N LYS A 430 28.23 -21.44 53.24
CA LYS A 430 28.45 -22.74 53.88
C LYS A 430 28.84 -22.56 55.35
N ILE A 431 28.29 -23.41 56.21
CA ILE A 431 28.66 -23.48 57.62
C ILE A 431 29.48 -24.75 57.85
N PRO A 432 30.71 -24.64 58.37
CA PRO A 432 31.51 -25.82 58.72
C PRO A 432 30.83 -26.64 59.82
N ARG A 433 30.85 -27.97 59.70
CA ARG A 433 30.52 -28.84 60.85
C ARG A 433 31.71 -28.84 61.82
N PRO A 434 31.49 -28.77 63.14
CA PRO A 434 32.57 -28.93 64.11
C PRO A 434 33.21 -30.32 63.95
N PRO A 435 34.54 -30.45 64.04
CA PRO A 435 35.20 -31.75 64.06
C PRO A 435 34.78 -32.51 65.33
N THR A 436 34.30 -33.74 65.16
CA THR A 436 34.02 -34.66 66.28
C THR A 436 35.35 -35.02 66.95
N SER A 437 35.54 -34.58 68.19
CA SER A 437 36.69 -34.93 69.04
C SER A 437 36.76 -36.45 69.28
N PRO A 438 37.93 -37.09 69.22
CA PRO A 438 38.08 -38.48 69.64
C PRO A 438 37.91 -38.62 71.16
N THR A 439 37.29 -39.73 71.56
CA THR A 439 36.97 -40.14 72.93
C THR A 439 38.20 -40.17 73.85
N HIS A 440 38.03 -39.58 75.04
CA HIS A 440 38.97 -39.53 76.15
C HIS A 440 39.26 -40.94 76.72
N ASN A 441 40.53 -41.29 76.90
CA ASN A 441 40.99 -42.23 77.93
C ASN A 441 41.90 -41.45 78.89
N PRO A 442 41.78 -41.58 80.22
CA PRO A 442 42.64 -40.88 81.17
C PRO A 442 43.78 -41.74 81.73
N LEU A 443 44.75 -41.02 82.35
CA LEU A 443 45.92 -41.44 83.13
C LEU A 443 47.20 -41.62 82.27
N ASP A 444 48.36 -41.05 82.60
CA ASP A 444 48.94 -40.89 83.94
C ASP A 444 49.99 -39.76 84.04
N TYR A 445 50.32 -39.40 85.28
CA TYR A 445 51.14 -38.26 85.73
C TYR A 445 52.56 -38.70 86.13
N SER A 446 53.62 -38.00 85.69
CA SER A 446 54.90 -37.75 86.43
C SER A 446 55.93 -37.04 85.51
N SER A 447 56.25 -35.74 85.71
CA SER A 447 57.45 -35.19 86.42
C SER A 447 58.80 -35.74 85.92
N SER A 448 59.70 -34.94 85.33
CA SER A 448 60.66 -34.05 86.01
C SER A 448 61.55 -33.39 84.91
N GLU A 449 61.72 -32.06 84.93
CA GLU A 449 62.94 -31.31 85.33
C GLU A 449 64.20 -31.60 84.48
N ASP A 450 64.64 -30.64 83.64
CA ASP A 450 65.79 -29.75 83.92
C ASP A 450 66.48 -29.14 82.66
N GLU A 451 66.84 -27.86 82.83
CA GLU A 451 68.04 -27.13 82.38
C GLU A 451 68.43 -26.92 80.88
N ASN A 452 68.26 -25.65 80.45
CA ASN A 452 69.28 -24.64 80.11
C ASN A 452 70.23 -24.71 78.87
N TYR A 453 70.35 -23.53 78.21
CA TYR A 453 71.41 -22.99 77.30
C TYR A 453 71.65 -23.69 75.93
N THR A 454 72.00 -23.05 74.80
CA THR A 454 72.63 -21.74 74.48
C THR A 454 72.39 -21.36 72.99
N HIS A 455 72.66 -20.08 72.67
CA HIS A 455 72.92 -19.43 71.38
C HIS A 455 73.56 -20.30 70.25
N THR A 456 73.53 -19.99 68.94
CA THR A 456 74.12 -18.78 68.33
C THR A 456 73.91 -18.73 66.79
N THR A 457 73.76 -17.50 66.27
CA THR A 457 74.29 -16.89 65.01
C THR A 457 73.87 -17.32 63.60
N THR A 458 73.32 -16.31 62.91
CA THR A 458 73.40 -15.98 61.47
C THR A 458 74.84 -15.87 60.95
N PRO A 459 75.05 -15.90 59.62
CA PRO A 459 75.40 -14.64 58.95
C PRO A 459 74.81 -14.44 57.54
N ALA A 460 74.84 -13.17 57.11
CA ALA A 460 74.42 -12.64 55.82
C ALA A 460 75.60 -12.12 54.99
N LYS A 461 75.44 -12.02 53.66
CA LYS A 461 75.90 -10.95 52.71
C LYS A 461 75.84 -11.45 51.24
N SER A 462 75.04 -10.83 50.34
CA SER A 462 75.36 -9.72 49.38
C SER A 462 76.41 -10.11 48.32
N LYS A 463 76.42 -9.72 47.02
CA LYS A 463 75.73 -8.77 46.12
C LYS A 463 76.30 -9.08 44.69
N ASP A 464 75.56 -8.94 43.58
CA ASP A 464 75.68 -7.93 42.49
C ASP A 464 75.64 -8.70 41.12
N THR A 465 75.43 -8.17 39.90
CA THR A 465 74.67 -7.07 39.26
C THR A 465 74.82 -7.26 37.72
N GLN A 466 73.95 -6.61 36.93
CA GLN A 466 74.01 -6.26 35.48
C GLN A 466 73.04 -7.04 34.56
N ALA A 467 72.33 -6.52 33.55
CA ALA A 467 71.77 -5.22 33.09
C ALA A 467 71.65 -5.33 31.55
N GLN A 468 70.51 -4.97 30.93
CA GLN A 468 70.43 -4.44 29.55
C GLN A 468 69.01 -3.91 29.21
N HIS A 469 68.96 -3.04 28.20
CA HIS A 469 68.11 -1.84 28.04
C HIS A 469 66.84 -1.99 27.14
N THR A 470 65.79 -1.24 27.52
CA THR A 470 64.57 -0.60 26.88
C THR A 470 64.48 -0.38 25.33
N PRO A 471 63.30 -0.09 24.69
CA PRO A 471 62.36 0.97 25.12
C PRO A 471 60.82 0.90 24.92
N ASN A 472 60.21 1.78 25.72
CA ASN A 472 58.81 2.15 25.88
C ASN A 472 58.23 2.95 24.70
N LEU A 473 56.93 2.75 24.42
CA LEU A 473 56.07 3.73 23.73
C LEU A 473 54.85 4.07 24.61
N ARG A 474 54.67 5.38 24.81
CA ARG A 474 53.73 6.05 25.73
C ARG A 474 52.28 5.98 25.26
N ARG A 475 51.34 5.84 26.20
CA ARG A 475 49.90 6.11 26.03
C ARG A 475 49.58 7.51 26.56
N THR A 476 48.85 8.30 25.77
CA THR A 476 48.48 9.69 26.03
C THR A 476 47.50 9.83 27.20
N GLY A 477 47.80 10.76 28.13
CA GLY A 477 46.95 11.11 29.27
C GLY A 477 45.87 12.12 28.87
N ARG A 478 44.61 11.82 29.22
CA ARG A 478 43.46 12.72 29.04
C ARG A 478 43.35 13.66 30.24
N ALA A 479 43.61 14.95 30.04
CA ALA A 479 43.40 15.97 31.07
C ALA A 479 41.90 16.15 31.38
N ARG A 480 41.51 16.05 32.65
CA ARG A 480 40.16 16.37 33.15
C ARG A 480 40.17 17.79 33.71
N ARG A 481 39.32 18.68 33.18
CA ARG A 481 39.07 20.01 33.76
C ARG A 481 38.00 19.91 34.86
N PRO A 482 38.19 20.53 36.04
CA PRO A 482 37.16 20.62 37.07
C PRO A 482 36.13 21.73 36.77
N PRO A 483 34.91 21.65 37.33
CA PRO A 483 33.83 22.59 37.05
C PRO A 483 34.01 23.94 37.76
N LYS A 484 33.72 25.04 37.07
CA LYS A 484 33.61 26.39 37.65
C LYS A 484 32.31 26.49 38.45
N ARG A 485 32.41 26.81 39.74
CA ARG A 485 31.29 27.32 40.55
C ARG A 485 31.08 28.80 40.20
N LEU A 486 29.83 29.21 40.05
CA LEU A 486 29.42 30.61 40.03
C LEU A 486 29.09 31.00 41.47
N ASP A 487 29.84 31.95 42.02
CA ASP A 487 29.47 32.68 43.23
C ASP A 487 29.01 34.08 42.78
N CYS A 488 27.82 34.48 43.26
CA CYS A 488 27.15 35.79 43.20
C CYS A 488 26.65 36.29 41.82
#